data_AF-A0A5P2H135-F1
#
_entry.id   AF-A0A5P2H135-F1
#
_cell.length_a   1.000
_cell.length_b   1.000
_cell.length_c   1.000
_cell.angle_alpha   90.00
_cell.angle_beta   90.00
_cell.angle_gamma   90.00
#
_symmetry.space_group_name_H-M   'P 1'
#
loop_
_entity.id
_entity.type
_entity.pdbx_description
1 polymer ?
#
loop_
_entity_poly.entity_id
_entity_poly.type
_entity_poly.pdbx_seq_one_letter_code
_entity_poly.pdbx_strand_id
1 'polypeptide(L)'
;MTDSSHWRFNADVTWHTFSATVHQSVMAAEATNAFMRYEYLRAALYFGSACAEGYLNRSMRERLTVRCLAERTIRDELKRPGLGIKLRKWPANFCDQSTQLPADIIDLLDKAQKVRNENTHPKQADHSIYQDMDDVQPNDIVHALARMIVILNAARDRPFPYWLLGWNYVGLNGDPSHPFESNNLNGFIHSLRHLGFSFDNHGSDMTWEQREMTSITGYTALREALQKLPFDIEPRDSRFPTRPRLTRRWWDKSVINDESLAALS
;
A
#
# COMPACT_ATOMS: atom_id res chain seq x y z
N MET A 1 12.65 18.60 26.56
CA MET A 1 11.97 17.30 26.68
C MET A 1 10.67 17.40 25.91
N THR A 2 10.69 17.01 24.64
CA THR A 2 9.49 17.00 23.78
C THR A 2 8.73 15.71 24.03
N ASP A 3 7.46 15.90 24.37
CA ASP A 3 6.45 14.90 24.69
C ASP A 3 6.48 13.72 23.70
N SER A 4 6.95 12.56 24.19
CA SER A 4 7.09 11.32 23.44
C SER A 4 5.83 10.45 23.55
N SER A 5 4.65 11.07 23.57
CA SER A 5 3.40 10.39 23.85
C SER A 5 2.68 9.96 22.56
N HIS A 6 2.48 8.65 22.45
CA HIS A 6 1.52 7.95 21.58
C HIS A 6 1.97 7.47 20.20
N TRP A 7 3.16 6.86 20.08
CA TRP A 7 3.43 5.92 18.98
C TRP A 7 3.37 4.49 19.51
N ARG A 8 2.21 3.81 19.36
CA ARG A 8 2.11 2.36 19.65
C ARG A 8 2.69 1.50 18.53
N PHE A 9 2.76 2.05 17.31
CA PHE A 9 3.34 1.42 16.13
C PHE A 9 4.04 2.51 15.31
N ASN A 10 5.32 2.31 14.99
CA ASN A 10 6.09 3.21 14.12
C ASN A 10 5.86 2.81 12.66
N ALA A 11 4.66 3.07 12.18
CA ALA A 11 4.20 2.65 10.86
C ALA A 11 3.50 3.82 10.17
N ASP A 12 3.89 4.12 8.93
CA ASP A 12 3.19 5.10 8.12
C ASP A 12 1.71 4.68 7.96
N VAL A 13 0.79 5.64 8.16
CA VAL A 13 -0.65 5.35 8.08
C VAL A 13 -1.05 4.86 6.68
N THR A 14 -0.39 5.37 5.63
CA THR A 14 -0.62 4.92 4.26
C THR A 14 -0.16 3.47 4.09
N TRP A 15 1.03 3.12 4.58
CA TRP A 15 1.52 1.74 4.57
C TRP A 15 0.53 0.80 5.27
N HIS A 16 0.10 1.17 6.48
CA HIS A 16 -0.81 0.35 7.28
C HIS A 16 -2.14 0.13 6.57
N THR A 17 -2.75 1.21 6.07
CA THR A 17 -4.07 1.14 5.41
C THR A 17 -4.00 0.47 4.03
N PHE A 18 -2.92 0.67 3.26
CA PHE A 18 -2.69 -0.07 2.02
C PHE A 18 -2.55 -1.57 2.29
N SER A 19 -1.68 -1.94 3.22
CA SER A 19 -1.46 -3.32 3.62
C SER A 19 -2.76 -3.95 4.13
N ALA A 20 -3.50 -3.27 4.99
CA ALA A 20 -4.81 -3.73 5.43
C ALA A 20 -5.76 -3.96 4.23
N THR A 21 -5.80 -3.06 3.25
CA THR A 21 -6.61 -3.23 2.04
C THR A 21 -6.22 -4.49 1.26
N VAL A 22 -4.92 -4.76 1.09
CA VAL A 22 -4.43 -5.99 0.45
C VAL A 22 -4.88 -7.23 1.21
N HIS A 23 -4.67 -7.26 2.53
CA HIS A 23 -5.07 -8.38 3.37
C HIS A 23 -6.59 -8.63 3.26
N GLN A 24 -7.40 -7.60 3.43
CA GLN A 24 -8.86 -7.73 3.32
C GLN A 24 -9.32 -8.16 1.92
N SER A 25 -8.62 -7.71 0.87
CA SER A 25 -8.90 -8.16 -0.50
C SER A 25 -8.67 -9.67 -0.67
N VAL A 26 -7.58 -10.21 -0.11
CA VAL A 26 -7.30 -11.65 -0.17
C VAL A 26 -8.31 -12.43 0.66
N MET A 27 -8.62 -11.97 1.88
CA MET A 27 -9.62 -12.63 2.74
C MET A 27 -11.03 -12.62 2.12
N ALA A 28 -11.40 -11.56 1.38
CA ALA A 28 -12.65 -11.51 0.65
C ALA A 28 -12.71 -12.58 -0.46
N ALA A 29 -11.61 -12.81 -1.17
CA ALA A 29 -11.52 -13.84 -2.21
C ALA A 29 -11.50 -15.27 -1.64
N GLU A 30 -10.92 -15.45 -0.46
CA GLU A 30 -10.81 -16.74 0.23
C GLU A 30 -11.98 -17.04 1.18
N ALA A 31 -12.96 -16.13 1.27
CA ALA A 31 -14.09 -16.27 2.19
C ALA A 31 -14.94 -17.50 1.87
N THR A 32 -15.32 -18.24 2.91
CA THR A 32 -16.10 -19.48 2.79
C THR A 32 -17.59 -19.25 2.60
N ASN A 33 -18.07 -18.01 2.81
CA ASN A 33 -19.47 -17.65 2.67
C ASN A 33 -19.64 -16.15 2.36
N ALA A 34 -20.84 -15.79 1.89
CA ALA A 34 -21.16 -14.43 1.48
C ALA A 34 -21.07 -13.42 2.63
N PHE A 35 -21.42 -13.79 3.86
CA PHE A 35 -21.36 -12.89 5.02
C PHE A 35 -19.92 -12.45 5.29
N MET A 36 -18.99 -13.40 5.37
CA MET A 36 -17.55 -13.12 5.53
C MET A 36 -16.99 -12.33 4.34
N ARG A 37 -17.38 -12.71 3.10
CA ARG A 37 -16.96 -11.98 1.89
C ARG A 37 -17.32 -10.50 1.99
N TYR A 38 -18.57 -10.20 2.35
CA TYR A 38 -19.03 -8.81 2.48
C TYR A 38 -18.40 -8.08 3.68
N GLU A 39 -18.12 -8.76 4.79
CA GLU A 39 -17.38 -8.18 5.91
C GLU A 39 -15.98 -7.71 5.47
N TYR A 40 -15.22 -8.59 4.80
CA TYR A 40 -13.90 -8.26 4.29
C TYR A 40 -13.94 -7.20 3.18
N LEU A 41 -14.94 -7.23 2.30
CA LEU A 41 -15.13 -6.18 1.30
C LEU A 41 -15.43 -4.82 1.94
N ARG A 42 -16.28 -4.75 2.98
CA ARG A 42 -16.50 -3.50 3.74
C ARG A 42 -15.20 -2.98 4.35
N ALA A 43 -14.40 -3.86 4.92
CA ALA A 43 -13.11 -3.50 5.49
C ALA A 43 -12.15 -3.00 4.39
N ALA A 44 -12.07 -3.66 3.24
CA ALA A 44 -11.27 -3.22 2.10
C ALA A 44 -11.70 -1.84 1.58
N LEU A 45 -13.01 -1.57 1.47
CA LEU A 45 -13.56 -0.27 1.10
C LEU A 45 -13.17 0.83 2.10
N TYR A 46 -13.21 0.52 3.40
CA TYR A 46 -12.80 1.43 4.47
C TYR A 46 -11.31 1.74 4.41
N PHE A 47 -10.46 0.71 4.45
CA PHE A 47 -9.01 0.88 4.45
C PHE A 47 -8.51 1.49 3.14
N GLY A 48 -9.14 1.15 2.00
CA GLY A 48 -8.76 1.71 0.71
C GLY A 48 -9.05 3.22 0.62
N SER A 49 -10.23 3.65 1.10
CA SER A 49 -10.56 5.07 1.19
C SER A 49 -9.60 5.81 2.14
N ALA A 50 -9.29 5.21 3.29
CA ALA A 50 -8.35 5.78 4.26
C ALA A 50 -6.91 5.86 3.72
N CYS A 51 -6.48 4.88 2.92
CA CYS A 51 -5.17 4.87 2.26
C CYS A 51 -5.06 6.01 1.24
N ALA A 52 -6.04 6.16 0.35
CA ALA A 52 -6.03 7.23 -0.63
C ALA A 52 -6.01 8.61 0.04
N GLU A 53 -6.88 8.82 1.02
CA GLU A 53 -6.93 10.06 1.77
C GLU A 53 -5.65 10.31 2.57
N GLY A 54 -5.10 9.28 3.22
CA GLY A 54 -3.84 9.36 3.97
C GLY A 54 -2.66 9.79 3.11
N TYR A 55 -2.49 9.17 1.94
CA TYR A 55 -1.41 9.52 1.00
C TYR A 55 -1.55 10.96 0.49
N LEU A 56 -2.75 11.35 0.04
CA LEU A 56 -3.03 12.69 -0.48
C LEU A 56 -2.83 13.75 0.60
N ASN A 57 -3.30 13.49 1.83
CA ASN A 57 -3.12 14.38 2.97
C ASN A 57 -1.65 14.55 3.33
N ARG A 58 -0.88 13.47 3.36
CA ARG A 58 0.57 13.52 3.63
C ARG A 58 1.29 14.33 2.56
N SER A 59 0.99 14.08 1.29
CA SER A 59 1.62 14.79 0.15
C SER A 59 1.29 16.28 0.14
N MET A 60 0.02 16.63 0.40
CA MET A 60 -0.39 18.03 0.53
C MET A 60 0.24 18.68 1.77
N ARG A 61 0.30 17.98 2.90
CA ARG A 61 0.98 18.45 4.12
C ARG A 61 2.43 18.80 3.83
N GLU A 62 3.19 17.89 3.21
CA GLU A 62 4.58 18.17 2.79
C GLU A 62 4.69 19.48 1.99
N ARG A 63 3.80 19.67 1.01
CA ARG A 63 3.76 20.88 0.17
C ARG A 63 3.47 22.15 0.98
N LEU A 64 2.49 22.10 1.90
CA LEU A 64 2.10 23.25 2.73
C LEU A 64 3.16 23.57 3.80
N THR A 65 3.84 22.56 4.34
CA THR A 65 4.98 22.72 5.24
C THR A 65 6.16 23.43 4.54
N VAL A 66 6.46 23.06 3.29
CA VAL A 66 7.49 23.76 2.49
C VAL A 66 7.12 25.23 2.24
N ARG A 67 5.82 25.57 2.24
CA ARG A 67 5.33 26.95 2.17
C ARG A 67 5.27 27.66 3.53
N CYS A 68 5.80 27.04 4.58
CA CYS A 68 5.85 27.58 5.94
C CYS A 68 4.48 27.99 6.51
N LEU A 69 3.41 27.29 6.12
CA LEU A 69 2.09 27.54 6.70
C LEU A 69 2.02 27.01 8.15
N ALA A 70 1.27 27.71 8.99
CA ALA A 70 1.04 27.28 10.37
C ALA A 70 0.24 25.97 10.44
N GLU A 71 0.52 25.11 11.43
CA GLU A 71 -0.12 23.79 11.59
C GLU A 71 -1.66 23.86 11.58
N ARG A 72 -2.24 24.90 12.20
CA ARG A 72 -3.70 25.10 12.19
C ARG A 72 -4.23 25.27 10.76
N THR A 73 -3.56 26.09 9.95
CA THR A 73 -3.92 26.33 8.55
C THR A 73 -3.76 25.06 7.74
N ILE A 74 -2.65 24.32 7.92
CA ILE A 74 -2.44 23.03 7.25
C ILE A 74 -3.60 22.08 7.58
N ARG A 75 -3.91 21.90 8.86
CA ARG A 75 -4.99 21.02 9.30
C ARG A 75 -6.34 21.40 8.70
N ASP A 76 -6.65 22.69 8.62
CA ASP A 76 -7.93 23.17 8.09
C ASP A 76 -8.03 22.95 6.56
N GLU A 77 -6.92 23.14 5.81
CA GLU A 77 -6.84 22.81 4.38
C GLU A 77 -7.01 21.31 4.12
N LEU A 78 -6.41 20.45 4.96
CA LEU A 78 -6.49 19.00 4.78
C LEU A 78 -7.88 18.43 5.03
N LYS A 79 -8.67 19.05 5.92
CA LYS A 79 -10.00 18.56 6.34
C LYS A 79 -11.15 18.93 5.41
N ARG A 80 -11.04 20.07 4.72
CA ARG A 80 -12.18 20.67 4.00
C ARG A 80 -12.66 19.88 2.78
N PRO A 81 -11.79 19.50 1.82
CA PRO A 81 -12.27 18.82 0.62
C PRO A 81 -12.57 17.35 0.89
N GLY A 82 -13.61 16.81 0.25
CA GLY A 82 -13.81 15.35 0.20
C GLY A 82 -12.80 14.66 -0.72
N LEU A 83 -12.61 13.35 -0.55
CA LEU A 83 -11.61 12.56 -1.30
C LEU A 83 -11.71 12.73 -2.82
N GLY A 84 -12.89 12.70 -3.43
CA GLY A 84 -13.02 12.91 -4.88
C GLY A 84 -12.51 14.27 -5.37
N ILE A 85 -12.63 15.33 -4.56
CA ILE A 85 -12.02 16.64 -4.86
C ILE A 85 -10.50 16.54 -4.73
N LYS A 86 -10.00 15.86 -3.69
CA LYS A 86 -8.56 15.65 -3.48
C LYS A 86 -7.95 14.90 -4.67
N LEU A 87 -8.54 13.79 -5.09
CA LEU A 87 -8.09 12.97 -6.23
C LEU A 87 -7.98 13.79 -7.52
N ARG A 88 -8.96 14.66 -7.80
CA ARG A 88 -9.01 15.44 -9.04
C ARG A 88 -8.13 16.69 -9.02
N LYS A 89 -7.98 17.36 -7.87
CA LYS A 89 -7.35 18.70 -7.80
C LYS A 89 -5.98 18.72 -7.14
N TRP A 90 -5.71 17.85 -6.18
CA TRP A 90 -4.48 17.94 -5.40
C TRP A 90 -3.22 17.43 -6.09
N PRO A 91 -3.26 16.40 -6.96
CA PRO A 91 -2.07 15.99 -7.72
C PRO A 91 -1.35 17.16 -8.41
N ALA A 92 -2.11 18.03 -9.08
CA ALA A 92 -1.60 19.22 -9.75
C ALA A 92 -0.92 20.26 -8.81
N ASN A 93 -1.21 20.19 -7.50
CA ASN A 93 -0.70 21.15 -6.52
C ASN A 93 0.64 20.74 -5.89
N PHE A 94 0.88 19.43 -5.72
CA PHE A 94 2.06 18.90 -5.00
C PHE A 94 3.03 18.09 -5.88
N CYS A 95 2.66 17.70 -7.10
CA CYS A 95 3.57 17.13 -8.10
C CYS A 95 4.07 18.23 -9.05
N ASP A 96 3.45 18.35 -10.22
CA ASP A 96 3.54 19.46 -11.18
C ASP A 96 2.13 19.88 -11.61
N GLN A 97 1.95 21.07 -12.21
CA GLN A 97 0.62 21.56 -12.59
C GLN A 97 -0.07 20.71 -13.68
N SER A 98 0.68 19.85 -14.36
CA SER A 98 0.20 18.95 -15.42
C SER A 98 -0.26 17.58 -14.91
N THR A 99 0.09 17.21 -13.67
CA THR A 99 -0.16 15.86 -13.15
C THR A 99 -1.65 15.67 -12.94
N GLN A 100 -2.22 14.76 -13.72
CA GLN A 100 -3.60 14.29 -13.57
C GLN A 100 -3.60 12.77 -13.40
N LEU A 101 -4.42 12.29 -12.47
CA LEU A 101 -4.66 10.86 -12.35
C LEU A 101 -5.53 10.38 -13.52
N PRO A 102 -5.27 9.19 -14.07
CA PRO A 102 -6.14 8.54 -15.04
C PRO A 102 -7.60 8.46 -14.55
N ALA A 103 -8.54 8.69 -15.47
CA ALA A 103 -9.98 8.74 -15.14
C ALA A 103 -10.48 7.41 -14.57
N ASP A 104 -10.00 6.27 -15.07
CA ASP A 104 -10.34 4.93 -14.58
C ASP A 104 -10.00 4.76 -13.09
N ILE A 105 -8.85 5.30 -12.64
CA ILE A 105 -8.43 5.26 -11.23
C ILE A 105 -9.36 6.13 -10.39
N ILE A 106 -9.64 7.36 -10.86
CA ILE A 106 -10.49 8.30 -10.13
C ILE A 106 -11.90 7.74 -9.98
N ASP A 107 -12.49 7.24 -11.08
CA ASP A 107 -13.86 6.76 -11.10
C ASP A 107 -14.04 5.50 -10.23
N LEU A 108 -13.05 4.58 -10.24
CA LEU A 108 -13.09 3.42 -9.35
C LEU A 108 -12.99 3.83 -7.87
N LEU A 109 -12.05 4.72 -7.52
CA LEU A 109 -11.87 5.14 -6.12
C LEU A 109 -13.07 5.99 -5.63
N ASP A 110 -13.66 6.83 -6.49
CA ASP A 110 -14.89 7.56 -6.19
C ASP A 110 -16.07 6.60 -6.01
N LYS A 111 -16.20 5.57 -6.85
CA LYS A 111 -17.22 4.53 -6.68
C LYS A 111 -17.03 3.79 -5.36
N ALA A 112 -15.82 3.30 -5.08
CA ALA A 112 -15.50 2.63 -3.83
C ALA A 112 -15.81 3.51 -2.61
N GLN A 113 -15.49 4.80 -2.65
CA GLN A 113 -15.82 5.73 -1.58
C GLN A 113 -17.34 5.91 -1.39
N LYS A 114 -18.11 6.00 -2.48
CA LYS A 114 -19.58 6.11 -2.41
C LYS A 114 -20.18 4.87 -1.74
N VAL A 115 -19.77 3.68 -2.18
CA VAL A 115 -20.21 2.40 -1.59
C VAL A 115 -19.81 2.31 -0.11
N ARG A 116 -18.58 2.72 0.24
CA ARG A 116 -18.12 2.80 1.63
C ARG A 116 -19.02 3.71 2.47
N ASN A 117 -19.36 4.88 1.95
CA ASN A 117 -20.14 5.88 2.68
C ASN A 117 -21.57 5.40 2.91
N GLU A 118 -22.19 4.77 1.93
CA GLU A 118 -23.51 4.17 2.09
C GLU A 118 -23.49 3.01 3.10
N ASN A 119 -22.44 2.18 3.10
CA ASN A 119 -22.26 1.14 4.12
C ASN A 119 -22.08 1.71 5.55
N THR A 120 -21.46 2.88 5.69
CA THR A 120 -21.19 3.49 7.00
C THR A 120 -22.37 4.32 7.50
N HIS A 121 -23.09 4.96 6.58
CA HIS A 121 -24.19 5.87 6.85
C HIS A 121 -25.35 5.51 5.91
N PRO A 122 -26.06 4.40 6.18
CA PRO A 122 -27.11 3.91 5.31
C PRO A 122 -28.22 4.94 5.20
N LYS A 123 -28.54 5.33 3.96
CA LYS A 123 -29.62 6.23 3.59
C LYS A 123 -30.75 5.49 2.90
N GLN A 124 -30.42 4.38 2.23
CA GLN A 124 -31.39 3.50 1.59
C GLN A 124 -31.92 2.47 2.59
N ALA A 125 -33.23 2.20 2.50
CA ALA A 125 -33.89 1.16 3.31
C ALA A 125 -33.89 -0.21 2.61
N ASP A 126 -33.63 -0.25 1.30
CA ASP A 126 -33.52 -1.48 0.55
C ASP A 126 -32.07 -2.01 0.60
N HIS A 127 -31.93 -3.33 0.58
CA HIS A 127 -30.63 -4.00 0.63
C HIS A 127 -29.82 -3.89 -0.69
N SER A 128 -30.10 -2.86 -1.51
CA SER A 128 -29.49 -2.61 -2.81
C SER A 128 -27.98 -2.35 -2.74
N ILE A 129 -27.48 -1.90 -1.58
CA ILE A 129 -26.04 -1.70 -1.33
C ILE A 129 -25.19 -2.96 -1.58
N TYR A 130 -25.74 -4.16 -1.42
CA TYR A 130 -25.00 -5.39 -1.70
C TYR A 130 -24.75 -5.59 -3.21
N GLN A 131 -25.66 -5.10 -4.06
CA GLN A 131 -25.47 -5.09 -5.50
C GLN A 131 -24.35 -4.11 -5.89
N ASP A 132 -24.35 -2.91 -5.31
CA ASP A 132 -23.27 -1.94 -5.50
C ASP A 132 -21.92 -2.48 -5.02
N MET A 133 -21.92 -3.26 -3.93
CA MET A 133 -20.73 -3.95 -3.42
C MET A 133 -20.26 -5.06 -4.36
N ASP A 134 -21.17 -5.83 -4.96
CA ASP A 134 -20.82 -6.86 -5.95
C ASP A 134 -20.15 -6.25 -7.19
N ASP A 135 -20.53 -5.04 -7.56
CA ASP A 135 -19.92 -4.31 -8.67
C ASP A 135 -18.55 -3.67 -8.32
N VAL A 136 -18.04 -3.87 -7.10
CA VAL A 136 -16.70 -3.40 -6.68
C VAL A 136 -15.86 -4.60 -6.25
N GLN A 137 -14.84 -4.92 -7.04
CA GLN A 137 -13.89 -5.97 -6.68
C GLN A 137 -12.81 -5.42 -5.73
N PRO A 138 -12.58 -6.03 -4.55
CA PRO A 138 -11.56 -5.59 -3.61
C PRO A 138 -10.16 -5.47 -4.22
N ASN A 139 -9.82 -6.38 -5.13
CA ASN A 139 -8.52 -6.41 -5.78
C ASN A 139 -8.32 -5.22 -6.75
N ASP A 140 -9.40 -4.75 -7.39
CA ASP A 140 -9.36 -3.56 -8.25
C ASP A 140 -9.06 -2.31 -7.42
N ILE A 141 -9.59 -2.23 -6.18
CA ILE A 141 -9.26 -1.15 -5.23
C ILE A 141 -7.75 -1.15 -4.94
N VAL A 142 -7.18 -2.32 -4.61
CA VAL A 142 -5.74 -2.46 -4.36
C VAL A 142 -4.92 -1.97 -5.56
N HIS A 143 -5.31 -2.35 -6.77
CA HIS A 143 -4.62 -1.96 -8.00
C HIS A 143 -4.72 -0.46 -8.28
N ALA A 144 -5.90 0.13 -8.12
CA ALA A 144 -6.08 1.56 -8.31
C ALA A 144 -5.29 2.39 -7.29
N LEU A 145 -5.26 1.96 -6.02
CA LEU A 145 -4.44 2.60 -4.99
C LEU A 145 -2.95 2.53 -5.32
N ALA A 146 -2.47 1.34 -5.70
CA ALA A 146 -1.07 1.16 -6.05
C ALA A 146 -0.68 2.04 -7.25
N ARG A 147 -1.47 1.99 -8.33
CA ARG A 147 -1.24 2.81 -9.53
C ARG A 147 -1.30 4.31 -9.21
N MET A 148 -2.27 4.75 -8.42
CA MET A 148 -2.37 6.15 -7.97
C MET A 148 -1.08 6.58 -7.26
N ILE A 149 -0.63 5.81 -6.26
CA ILE A 149 0.56 6.16 -5.47
C ILE A 149 1.83 6.12 -6.34
N VAL A 150 1.95 5.15 -7.25
CA VAL A 150 3.08 5.07 -8.18
C VAL A 150 3.13 6.29 -9.10
N ILE A 151 2.01 6.63 -9.74
CA ILE A 151 1.91 7.80 -10.65
C ILE A 151 2.30 9.09 -9.92
N LEU A 152 1.81 9.28 -8.70
CA LEU A 152 2.10 10.50 -7.93
C LEU A 152 3.54 10.56 -7.43
N ASN A 153 4.18 9.43 -7.10
CA ASN A 153 5.61 9.41 -6.78
C ASN A 153 6.48 9.64 -8.02
N ALA A 154 6.14 9.00 -9.15
CA ALA A 154 6.81 9.19 -10.43
C ALA A 154 6.79 10.66 -10.88
N ALA A 155 5.64 11.33 -10.76
CA ALA A 155 5.50 12.75 -11.06
C ALA A 155 6.29 13.69 -10.11
N ARG A 156 6.86 13.14 -9.04
CA ARG A 156 7.74 13.85 -8.09
C ARG A 156 9.19 13.39 -8.19
N ASP A 157 9.51 12.58 -9.20
CA ASP A 157 10.81 11.92 -9.39
C ASP A 157 11.27 11.13 -8.14
N ARG A 158 10.30 10.49 -7.47
CA ARG A 158 10.53 9.69 -6.26
C ARG A 158 10.27 8.21 -6.54
N PRO A 159 11.09 7.31 -5.96
CA PRO A 159 10.79 5.90 -6.02
C PRO A 159 9.52 5.59 -5.23
N PHE A 160 8.68 4.70 -5.77
CA PHE A 160 7.52 4.19 -5.07
C PHE A 160 7.98 3.18 -3.99
N PRO A 161 7.32 3.12 -2.83
CA PRO A 161 7.68 2.15 -1.80
C PRO A 161 7.31 0.72 -2.19
N TYR A 162 8.19 -0.24 -1.88
CA TYR A 162 8.03 -1.66 -2.24
C TYR A 162 6.69 -2.27 -1.82
N TRP A 163 6.11 -1.81 -0.71
CA TRP A 163 4.89 -2.38 -0.15
C TRP A 163 3.68 -2.24 -1.08
N LEU A 164 3.72 -1.33 -2.06
CA LEU A 164 2.71 -1.25 -3.13
C LEU A 164 2.64 -2.49 -4.02
N LEU A 165 3.68 -3.32 -3.99
CA LEU A 165 3.74 -4.60 -4.68
C LEU A 165 2.98 -5.71 -3.92
N GLY A 166 2.41 -5.40 -2.74
CA GLY A 166 1.66 -6.35 -1.92
C GLY A 166 2.54 -7.25 -1.06
N TRP A 167 3.78 -6.83 -0.78
CA TRP A 167 4.72 -7.55 0.09
C TRP A 167 5.02 -6.73 1.34
N ASN A 168 5.23 -7.40 2.46
CA ASN A 168 5.58 -6.79 3.74
C ASN A 168 6.69 -7.58 4.44
N TYR A 169 7.46 -6.92 5.29
CA TYR A 169 8.43 -7.58 6.14
C TYR A 169 7.80 -8.08 7.42
N VAL A 170 8.23 -9.27 7.86
CA VAL A 170 7.96 -9.85 9.18
C VAL A 170 9.26 -10.22 9.88
N GLY A 171 9.24 -10.42 11.21
CA GLY A 171 10.42 -10.86 11.96
C GLY A 171 11.19 -9.74 12.67
N LEU A 172 10.62 -8.55 12.84
CA LEU A 172 11.29 -7.45 13.54
C LEU A 172 11.58 -7.84 15.00
N ASN A 173 12.80 -7.59 15.47
CA ASN A 173 13.24 -7.92 16.84
C ASN A 173 13.02 -9.39 17.25
N GLY A 174 13.01 -10.30 16.28
CA GLY A 174 12.82 -11.73 16.54
C GLY A 174 11.36 -12.16 16.75
N ASP A 175 10.38 -11.27 16.54
CA ASP A 175 8.96 -11.66 16.48
C ASP A 175 8.58 -12.00 15.03
N PRO A 176 8.47 -13.29 14.67
CA PRO A 176 8.16 -13.71 13.31
C PRO A 176 6.76 -13.27 12.87
N SER A 177 5.86 -12.94 13.81
CA SER A 177 4.47 -12.60 13.51
C SER A 177 4.20 -11.10 13.32
N HIS A 178 5.20 -10.25 13.58
CA HIS A 178 5.02 -8.81 13.55
C HIS A 178 5.38 -8.21 12.18
N PRO A 179 4.40 -7.65 11.43
CA PRO A 179 4.70 -6.95 10.19
C PRO A 179 5.28 -5.56 10.48
N PHE A 180 6.22 -5.10 9.65
CA PHE A 180 6.77 -3.76 9.76
C PHE A 180 7.11 -3.14 8.40
N GLU A 181 7.16 -1.82 8.38
CA GLU A 181 7.58 -1.04 7.22
C GLU A 181 9.12 -0.94 7.19
N SER A 182 9.75 -1.65 6.26
CA SER A 182 11.15 -1.40 5.86
C SER A 182 11.23 -0.34 4.76
N ASN A 183 12.41 -0.14 4.18
CA ASN A 183 12.60 0.72 3.01
C ASN A 183 13.21 -0.06 1.83
N ASN A 184 13.23 0.58 0.66
CA ASN A 184 13.67 -0.03 -0.58
C ASN A 184 15.17 -0.41 -0.56
N LEU A 185 16.02 0.49 -0.07
CA LEU A 185 17.49 0.35 -0.15
C LEU A 185 18.10 -0.53 0.95
N ASN A 186 17.55 -0.51 2.17
CA ASN A 186 18.06 -1.26 3.32
C ASN A 186 17.39 -2.63 3.48
N GLY A 187 16.22 -2.84 2.85
CA GLY A 187 15.48 -4.08 2.92
C GLY A 187 15.24 -4.68 1.55
N PHE A 188 14.36 -4.03 0.78
CA PHE A 188 13.74 -4.64 -0.40
C PHE A 188 14.74 -5.13 -1.43
N ILE A 189 15.75 -4.32 -1.76
CA ILE A 189 16.75 -4.70 -2.77
C ILE A 189 17.57 -5.94 -2.36
N HIS A 190 17.86 -6.09 -1.06
CA HIS A 190 18.55 -7.27 -0.54
C HIS A 190 17.65 -8.50 -0.54
N SER A 191 16.36 -8.32 -0.24
CA SER A 191 15.39 -9.41 -0.38
C SER A 191 15.26 -9.84 -1.83
N LEU A 192 15.13 -8.92 -2.79
CA LEU A 192 15.04 -9.31 -4.20
C LEU A 192 16.26 -10.12 -4.67
N ARG A 193 17.48 -9.75 -4.27
CA ARG A 193 18.68 -10.56 -4.55
C ARG A 193 18.59 -11.97 -3.99
N HIS A 194 18.10 -12.10 -2.75
CA HIS A 194 17.90 -13.40 -2.12
C HIS A 194 16.80 -14.21 -2.83
N LEU A 195 15.79 -13.54 -3.39
CA LEU A 195 14.75 -14.13 -4.22
C LEU A 195 15.22 -14.50 -5.64
N GLY A 196 16.52 -14.34 -5.94
CA GLY A 196 17.13 -14.73 -7.20
C GLY A 196 17.08 -13.65 -8.29
N PHE A 197 16.67 -12.42 -7.97
CA PHE A 197 16.74 -11.32 -8.92
C PHE A 197 18.19 -10.87 -9.09
N SER A 198 18.63 -10.81 -10.34
CA SER A 198 19.90 -10.20 -10.71
C SER A 198 19.67 -8.80 -11.24
N PHE A 199 20.49 -7.86 -10.78
CA PHE A 199 20.40 -6.46 -11.17
C PHE A 199 21.71 -6.02 -11.78
N ASP A 200 21.65 -5.43 -12.97
CA ASP A 200 22.76 -4.65 -13.47
C ASP A 200 22.72 -3.27 -12.81
N ASN A 201 23.50 -3.13 -11.73
CA ASN A 201 23.46 -1.96 -10.87
C ASN A 201 24.50 -0.90 -11.25
N HIS A 202 25.31 -1.08 -12.31
CA HIS A 202 26.28 -0.12 -12.88
C HIS A 202 26.78 0.98 -11.90
N GLY A 203 27.17 0.62 -10.67
CA GLY A 203 27.70 1.55 -9.66
C GLY A 203 26.90 1.75 -8.36
N SER A 204 25.58 1.55 -8.25
CA SER A 204 24.89 1.61 -6.93
C SER A 204 23.44 1.08 -6.90
N ASP A 205 23.00 0.69 -5.70
CA ASP A 205 21.63 0.28 -5.39
C ASP A 205 20.62 1.43 -5.56
N MET A 206 21.05 2.67 -5.33
CA MET A 206 20.27 3.87 -5.57
C MET A 206 20.00 4.09 -7.06
N THR A 207 20.99 3.83 -7.92
CA THR A 207 20.83 3.95 -9.38
C THR A 207 19.80 2.96 -9.89
N TRP A 208 19.81 1.74 -9.36
CA TRP A 208 18.81 0.73 -9.67
C TRP A 208 17.41 1.16 -9.20
N GLU A 209 17.28 1.61 -7.94
CA GLU A 209 16.00 2.07 -7.40
C GLU A 209 15.40 3.20 -8.25
N GLN A 210 16.22 4.20 -8.58
CA GLN A 210 15.77 5.33 -9.39
C GLN A 210 15.33 4.88 -10.79
N ARG A 211 15.96 3.86 -11.36
CA ARG A 211 15.62 3.36 -12.70
C ARG A 211 14.33 2.53 -12.70
N GLU A 212 14.20 1.61 -11.74
CA GLU A 212 13.14 0.60 -11.73
C GLU A 212 11.90 1.01 -10.93
N MET A 213 12.04 1.92 -9.95
CA MET A 213 10.98 2.21 -8.99
C MET A 213 10.37 3.61 -9.14
N THR A 214 10.66 4.35 -10.22
CA THR A 214 10.17 5.73 -10.44
C THR A 214 9.16 5.84 -11.58
N SER A 215 8.65 4.71 -12.10
CA SER A 215 7.71 4.70 -13.22
C SER A 215 6.62 3.65 -13.06
N ILE A 216 5.50 3.87 -13.75
CA ILE A 216 4.41 2.88 -13.82
C ILE A 216 4.85 1.61 -14.53
N THR A 217 5.72 1.72 -15.54
CA THR A 217 6.29 0.58 -16.26
C THR A 217 7.15 -0.27 -15.33
N GLY A 218 8.00 0.38 -14.52
CA GLY A 218 8.82 -0.30 -13.52
C GLY A 218 7.99 -0.98 -12.43
N TYR A 219 6.92 -0.34 -11.96
CA TYR A 219 5.95 -0.96 -11.06
C TYR A 219 5.34 -2.23 -11.65
N THR A 220 4.82 -2.15 -12.89
CA THR A 220 4.21 -3.29 -13.56
C THR A 220 5.21 -4.44 -13.73
N ALA A 221 6.43 -4.14 -14.20
CA ALA A 221 7.47 -5.15 -14.40
C ALA A 221 7.86 -5.85 -13.08
N LEU A 222 8.12 -5.09 -12.01
CA LEU A 222 8.45 -5.65 -10.70
C LEU A 222 7.31 -6.49 -10.13
N ARG A 223 6.07 -6.00 -10.26
CA ARG A 223 4.89 -6.73 -9.78
C ARG A 223 4.71 -8.05 -10.52
N GLU A 224 4.80 -8.05 -11.84
CA GLU A 224 4.69 -9.27 -12.65
C GLU A 224 5.80 -10.27 -12.31
N ALA A 225 7.02 -9.79 -12.10
CA ALA A 225 8.13 -10.65 -11.73
C ALA A 225 7.95 -11.29 -10.34
N LEU A 226 7.48 -10.51 -9.36
CA LEU A 226 7.19 -11.02 -8.01
C LEU A 226 6.00 -11.98 -7.99
N GLN A 227 4.98 -11.78 -8.83
CA GLN A 227 3.83 -12.68 -8.93
C GLN A 227 4.20 -14.07 -9.45
N LYS A 228 5.27 -14.19 -10.23
CA LYS A 228 5.78 -15.46 -10.77
C LYS A 228 6.55 -16.29 -9.74
N LEU A 229 6.86 -15.74 -8.57
CA LEU A 229 7.57 -16.48 -7.53
C LEU A 229 6.70 -17.62 -6.97
N PRO A 230 7.27 -18.82 -6.80
CA PRO A 230 6.50 -20.00 -6.37
C PRO A 230 6.24 -20.04 -4.86
N PHE A 231 6.78 -19.10 -4.08
CA PHE A 231 6.68 -19.06 -2.62
C PHE A 231 6.02 -17.76 -2.14
N ASP A 232 5.35 -17.83 -0.99
CA ASP A 232 4.66 -16.70 -0.35
C ASP A 232 5.57 -15.88 0.59
N ILE A 233 6.74 -16.41 0.92
CA ILE A 233 7.70 -15.83 1.85
C ILE A 233 9.13 -16.08 1.35
N GLU A 234 10.00 -15.10 1.58
CA GLU A 234 11.42 -15.21 1.35
C GLU A 234 12.01 -16.42 2.10
N PRO A 235 12.84 -17.26 1.44
CA PRO A 235 13.53 -18.35 2.12
C PRO A 235 14.39 -17.85 3.29
N ARG A 236 14.61 -18.71 4.29
CA ARG A 236 15.51 -18.37 5.41
C ARG A 236 16.96 -18.42 4.94
N ASP A 237 17.73 -17.41 5.30
CA ASP A 237 19.20 -17.46 5.21
C ASP A 237 19.73 -18.12 6.49
N SER A 238 20.32 -19.31 6.38
CA SER A 238 20.88 -20.05 7.51
C SER A 238 21.98 -19.27 8.26
N ARG A 239 22.65 -18.32 7.59
CA ARG A 239 23.69 -17.46 8.18
C ARG A 239 23.08 -16.31 9.00
N PHE A 240 21.84 -15.94 8.71
CA PHE A 240 21.13 -14.83 9.36
C PHE A 240 19.73 -15.27 9.81
N PRO A 241 19.62 -16.18 10.79
CA PRO A 241 18.36 -16.84 11.15
C PRO A 241 17.30 -15.89 11.73
N THR A 242 17.71 -14.73 12.23
CA THR A 242 16.85 -13.69 12.79
C THR A 242 16.57 -12.54 11.81
N ARG A 243 17.06 -12.64 10.57
CA ARG A 243 16.83 -11.59 9.58
C ARG A 243 15.33 -11.49 9.26
N PRO A 244 14.77 -10.28 9.18
CA PRO A 244 13.45 -10.07 8.62
C PRO A 244 13.29 -10.72 7.25
N ARG A 245 12.08 -11.19 6.96
CA ARG A 245 11.74 -11.85 5.70
C ARG A 245 10.61 -11.12 5.01
N LEU A 246 10.74 -10.98 3.69
CA LEU A 246 9.69 -10.41 2.86
C LEU A 246 8.60 -11.47 2.59
N THR A 247 7.32 -11.14 2.75
CA THR A 247 6.20 -12.06 2.46
C THR A 247 4.98 -11.34 1.89
N ARG A 248 4.22 -12.03 1.03
CA ARG A 248 2.91 -11.58 0.52
C ARG A 248 1.72 -12.02 1.37
N ARG A 249 1.93 -12.83 2.42
CA ARG A 249 0.91 -13.29 3.37
C ARG A 249 1.36 -13.06 4.83
N TRP A 250 1.69 -11.81 5.17
CA TRP A 250 2.19 -11.44 6.51
C TRP A 250 1.17 -11.60 7.67
N TRP A 251 -0.08 -11.95 7.36
CA TRP A 251 -1.10 -12.30 8.35
C TRP A 251 -1.21 -13.81 8.58
N ASP A 252 -0.62 -14.63 7.71
CA ASP A 252 -0.80 -16.08 7.69
C ASP A 252 0.34 -16.77 8.46
N LYS A 253 0.02 -17.24 9.67
CA LYS A 253 1.00 -17.93 10.53
C LYS A 253 1.55 -19.20 9.91
N SER A 254 0.78 -19.88 9.06
CA SER A 254 1.24 -21.12 8.41
C SER A 254 2.36 -20.82 7.42
N VAL A 255 2.24 -19.72 6.69
CA VAL A 255 3.26 -19.22 5.76
C VAL A 255 4.47 -18.67 6.51
N ILE A 256 4.23 -17.88 7.56
CA ILE A 256 5.30 -17.25 8.35
C ILE A 256 6.15 -18.31 9.05
N ASN A 257 5.52 -19.32 9.63
CA ASN A 257 6.19 -20.39 10.35
C ASN A 257 6.65 -21.52 9.43
N ASP A 258 6.47 -21.38 8.11
CA ASP A 258 6.89 -22.42 7.19
C ASP A 258 8.41 -22.62 7.24
N GLU A 259 8.81 -23.78 7.75
CA GLU A 259 10.19 -24.24 7.83
C GLU A 259 10.56 -25.15 6.64
N SER A 260 9.59 -25.50 5.79
CA SER A 260 9.76 -26.48 4.70
C SER A 260 10.68 -26.01 3.57
N LEU A 261 11.00 -24.71 3.52
CA LEU A 261 11.95 -24.12 2.56
C LEU A 261 13.38 -23.98 3.08
N ALA A 262 13.69 -24.50 4.29
CA ALA A 262 15.06 -24.49 4.84
C ALA A 262 16.03 -25.47 4.14
N ALA A 263 15.59 -26.23 3.13
CA ALA A 263 16.31 -27.38 2.58
C ALA A 263 16.88 -27.20 1.15
N LEU A 264 16.97 -25.97 0.62
CA LEU A 264 17.54 -25.71 -0.72
C LEU A 264 18.85 -24.91 -0.69
N SER A 265 19.72 -25.18 0.28
CA SER A 265 21.12 -24.74 0.28
C SER A 265 22.06 -25.87 0.64
#